data_AF-A0A1A8J587-F1
#
_entry.id   AF-A0A1A8J587-F1
#
_cell.length_a   1.000
_cell.length_b   1.000
_cell.length_c   1.000
_cell.angle_alpha   90.00
_cell.angle_beta   90.00
_cell.angle_gamma   90.00
#
_symmetry.space_group_name_H-M   'P 1'
#
loop_
_entity.id
_entity.type
_entity.pdbx_description
1 polymer ?
#
loop_
_entity_poly.entity_id
_entity_poly.type
_entity_poly.pdbx_seq_one_letter_code
_entity_poly.pdbx_strand_id
1 'polypeptide(L)'
;YDPVTMSPNPDAAEEELPFSEGQIIKVYGDKDADGFYRGESGGRLGFVPCNMVSEIQVEDEETQQQLLQQGFLSTTASMDKIDPTQTVSG
;
A
#
# COMPACT_ATOMS: atom_id res chain seq x y z
N TYR A 1 -2.65 -14.34 -5.10
CA TYR A 1 -1.35 -14.34 -5.78
C TYR A 1 -0.42 -15.31 -5.09
N ASP A 2 -0.07 -16.37 -5.80
CA ASP A 2 0.95 -17.33 -5.38
C ASP A 2 2.19 -17.17 -6.28
N PRO A 3 3.31 -16.63 -5.77
CA PRO A 3 4.51 -16.39 -6.58
C PRO A 3 5.07 -17.64 -7.23
N VAL A 4 4.89 -18.83 -6.62
CA VAL A 4 5.45 -20.09 -7.13
C VAL A 4 4.78 -20.52 -8.43
N THR A 5 3.47 -20.30 -8.53
CA THR A 5 2.65 -20.82 -9.64
C THR A 5 2.20 -19.74 -10.62
N MET A 6 2.20 -18.47 -10.19
CA MET A 6 1.68 -17.36 -10.98
C MET A 6 2.78 -16.41 -11.50
N SER A 7 3.98 -16.40 -10.90
CA SER A 7 5.09 -15.57 -11.38
C SER A 7 5.81 -16.26 -12.54
N PRO A 8 6.22 -15.52 -13.59
CA PRO A 8 7.12 -16.04 -14.62
C PRO A 8 8.58 -16.14 -14.13
N ASN A 9 8.94 -15.51 -13.01
CA ASN A 9 10.30 -15.51 -12.48
C ASN A 9 10.53 -16.75 -11.57
N PRO A 10 11.53 -17.60 -11.85
CA PRO A 10 11.80 -18.81 -11.05
C PRO A 10 12.16 -18.52 -9.58
N ASP A 11 12.75 -17.35 -9.28
CA ASP A 11 13.18 -16.97 -7.93
C ASP A 11 12.09 -16.19 -7.16
N ALA A 12 10.90 -16.02 -7.75
CA ALA A 12 9.80 -15.22 -7.20
C ALA A 12 9.32 -15.68 -5.81
N ALA A 13 9.42 -16.97 -5.51
CA ALA A 13 8.94 -17.53 -4.25
C ALA A 13 9.66 -16.95 -3.01
N GLU A 14 10.93 -16.56 -3.18
CA GLU A 14 11.75 -15.98 -2.12
C GLU A 14 11.57 -14.46 -2.06
N GLU A 15 11.50 -13.80 -3.22
CA GLU A 15 11.55 -12.35 -3.33
C GLU A 15 10.18 -11.66 -3.32
N GLU A 16 9.15 -12.28 -3.89
CA GLU A 16 7.81 -11.71 -4.02
C GLU A 16 6.91 -12.11 -2.83
N LEU A 17 5.97 -11.23 -2.50
CA LEU A 17 5.01 -11.47 -1.43
C LEU A 17 3.83 -12.32 -1.93
N PRO A 18 3.49 -13.43 -1.25
CA PRO A 18 2.20 -14.08 -1.44
C PRO A 18 1.10 -13.28 -0.74
N PHE A 19 -0.07 -13.18 -1.38
CA PHE A 19 -1.24 -12.51 -0.80
C PHE A 19 -2.54 -13.03 -1.41
N SER A 20 -3.64 -12.83 -0.72
CA SER A 20 -5.00 -13.19 -1.15
C SER A 20 -5.77 -11.96 -1.67
N GLU A 21 -6.83 -12.21 -2.44
CA GLU A 21 -7.77 -11.15 -2.82
C GLU A 21 -8.35 -10.46 -1.57
N GLY A 22 -8.43 -9.13 -1.61
CA GLY A 22 -8.92 -8.31 -0.49
C GLY A 22 -7.92 -8.13 0.66
N GLN A 23 -6.73 -8.73 0.60
CA GLN A 23 -5.70 -8.54 1.61
C GLN A 23 -5.08 -7.14 1.48
N ILE A 24 -5.02 -6.41 2.60
CA ILE A 24 -4.34 -5.12 2.64
C ILE A 24 -2.84 -5.34 2.79
N ILE A 25 -2.07 -4.69 1.92
CA ILE A 25 -0.61 -4.75 1.89
C ILE A 25 -0.09 -3.35 2.12
N LYS A 26 0.83 -3.21 3.09
CA LYS A 26 1.48 -1.93 3.34
C LYS A 26 2.60 -1.73 2.32
N VAL A 27 2.48 -0.71 1.49
CA VAL A 27 3.48 -0.36 0.48
C VAL A 27 4.45 0.70 1.00
N TYR A 28 5.71 0.57 0.65
CA TYR A 28 6.79 1.50 0.99
C TYR A 28 7.33 2.18 -0.26
N GLY A 29 7.01 3.46 -0.42
CA GLY A 29 7.42 4.27 -1.57
C GLY A 29 6.69 3.90 -2.86
N ASP A 30 7.17 4.44 -3.96
CA ASP A 30 6.64 4.18 -5.30
C ASP A 30 7.10 2.83 -5.87
N LYS A 31 6.44 2.38 -6.94
CA LYS A 31 6.91 1.24 -7.72
C LYS A 31 8.24 1.54 -8.42
N ASP A 32 9.05 0.51 -8.59
CA ASP A 32 10.28 0.58 -9.38
C ASP A 32 10.01 0.60 -10.90
N ALA A 33 11.08 0.64 -11.69
CA ALA A 33 11.03 0.69 -13.15
C ALA A 33 10.41 -0.58 -13.77
N ASP A 34 10.44 -1.71 -13.06
CA ASP A 34 9.89 -2.99 -13.48
C ASP A 34 8.41 -3.15 -13.08
N GLY A 35 7.87 -2.20 -12.32
CA GLY A 35 6.47 -2.16 -11.92
C GLY A 35 6.17 -2.93 -10.63
N PHE A 36 7.16 -3.10 -9.76
CA PHE A 36 6.98 -3.74 -8.46
C PHE A 36 7.02 -2.72 -7.32
N TYR A 37 6.15 -2.91 -6.34
CA TYR A 37 6.22 -2.21 -5.07
C TYR A 37 7.02 -3.00 -4.05
N ARG A 38 7.68 -2.32 -3.10
CA ARG A 38 8.12 -2.95 -1.85
C ARG A 38 6.95 -2.96 -0.87
N GLY A 39 6.47 -4.15 -0.53
CA GLY A 39 5.33 -4.33 0.36
C GLY A 39 5.68 -5.08 1.63
N GLU A 40 4.79 -5.01 2.63
CA GLU A 40 4.76 -5.86 3.80
C GLU A 40 3.35 -6.38 4.08
N SER A 41 3.25 -7.67 4.39
CA SER A 41 2.04 -8.25 4.94
C SER A 41 2.37 -9.45 5.84
N GLY A 42 1.64 -9.60 6.94
CA GLY A 42 1.88 -10.69 7.90
C GLY A 42 3.29 -10.72 8.49
N GLY A 43 3.96 -9.57 8.59
CA GLY A 43 5.34 -9.46 9.05
C GLY A 43 6.40 -9.91 8.04
N ARG A 44 6.02 -10.25 6.80
CA ARG A 44 6.95 -10.56 5.70
C ARG A 44 7.06 -9.35 4.78
N LEU A 45 8.29 -9.02 4.39
CA LEU A 45 8.62 -8.03 3.38
C LEU A 45 8.93 -8.73 2.04
N GLY A 46 8.57 -8.09 0.93
CA GLY A 46 8.90 -8.58 -0.41
C GLY A 46 8.30 -7.71 -1.52
N PHE A 47 8.45 -8.16 -2.76
CA PHE A 47 7.95 -7.45 -3.93
C PHE A 47 6.47 -7.73 -4.21
N VAL A 48 5.74 -6.73 -4.68
CA VAL A 48 4.32 -6.81 -5.00
C VAL A 48 4.12 -6.34 -6.44
N PRO A 49 3.64 -7.20 -7.35
CA PRO A 49 3.40 -6.81 -8.74
C PRO A 49 2.24 -5.81 -8.82
N CYS A 50 2.47 -4.63 -9.44
CA CYS A 50 1.45 -3.58 -9.49
C CYS A 50 0.16 -4.00 -10.23
N ASN A 51 0.25 -4.97 -11.13
CA ASN A 51 -0.88 -5.46 -11.92
C ASN A 51 -1.89 -6.28 -11.10
N MET A 52 -1.54 -6.69 -9.88
CA MET A 52 -2.37 -7.54 -9.02
C MET A 52 -2.95 -6.78 -7.82
N VAL A 53 -2.68 -5.48 -7.71
CA VAL A 53 -3.10 -4.64 -6.58
C VAL A 53 -3.68 -3.32 -7.07
N SER A 54 -4.49 -2.70 -6.22
CA SER A 54 -4.98 -1.34 -6.40
C SER A 54 -4.72 -0.54 -5.14
N GLU A 55 -4.50 0.76 -5.29
CA GLU A 55 -4.48 1.68 -4.17
C GLU A 55 -5.86 1.77 -3.52
N ILE A 56 -5.88 1.95 -2.20
CA ILE A 56 -7.11 2.13 -1.44
C ILE A 56 -7.34 3.63 -1.32
N GLN A 57 -8.46 4.10 -1.88
CA GLN A 57 -8.87 5.48 -1.72
C GLN A 57 -9.51 5.65 -0.34
N VAL A 58 -8.98 6.58 0.45
CA VAL A 58 -9.49 6.89 1.81
C VAL A 58 -10.30 8.18 1.74
N GLU A 59 -11.38 8.14 0.95
CA GLU A 59 -12.24 9.30 0.73
C GLU A 59 -13.34 9.41 1.79
N ASP A 60 -13.85 8.25 2.25
CA ASP A 60 -14.94 8.16 3.22
C ASP A 60 -14.43 7.91 4.64
N GLU A 61 -15.13 8.48 5.63
CA GLU A 61 -14.81 8.29 7.06
C GLU A 61 -14.88 6.81 7.49
N GLU A 62 -15.76 6.01 6.88
CA GLU A 62 -15.87 4.58 7.20
C GLU A 62 -14.58 3.82 6.85
N THR A 63 -14.09 3.98 5.62
CA THR A 63 -12.84 3.37 5.16
C THR A 63 -11.66 3.84 5.99
N GLN A 64 -11.60 5.14 6.28
CA GLN A 64 -10.56 5.71 7.15
C GLN A 64 -10.58 5.07 8.54
N GLN A 65 -11.75 5.00 9.18
CA GLN A 65 -11.90 4.41 10.52
C GLN A 65 -11.55 2.93 10.53
N GLN A 66 -11.96 2.15 9.52
CA GLN A 66 -11.61 0.74 9.41
C GLN A 66 -10.09 0.55 9.33
N LEU A 67 -9.41 1.31 8.46
CA LEU A 67 -7.96 1.20 8.31
C LEU A 67 -7.19 1.70 9.55
N LEU A 68 -7.69 2.72 10.25
CA LEU A 68 -7.16 3.15 11.55
C LEU A 68 -7.33 2.05 12.60
N GLN A 69 -8.51 1.46 12.69
CA GLN A 69 -8.84 0.43 13.69
C GLN A 69 -8.00 -0.83 13.50
N GLN A 70 -7.66 -1.15 12.25
CA GLN A 70 -6.77 -2.25 11.89
C GLN A 70 -5.27 -1.88 11.96
N GLY A 71 -4.94 -0.61 12.23
CA GLY A 71 -3.56 -0.14 12.37
C GLY A 71 -2.80 0.03 11.06
N PHE A 72 -3.48 0.03 9.90
CA PHE A 72 -2.89 0.30 8.60
C PHE A 72 -2.62 1.79 8.38
N LEU A 73 -3.44 2.65 8.99
CA LEU A 73 -3.24 4.10 9.01
C LEU A 73 -2.82 4.56 10.41
N SER A 74 -1.93 5.53 10.45
CA SER A 74 -1.60 6.26 11.69
C SER A 74 -2.42 7.54 11.76
N THR A 75 -2.77 8.00 12.97
CA THR A 75 -3.53 9.25 13.20
C THR A 75 -2.83 10.50 12.65
N THR A 76 -1.55 10.42 12.27
CA THR A 76 -0.82 11.50 11.59
C THR A 76 -1.16 11.65 10.11
N ALA A 77 -1.79 10.64 9.48
CA ALA A 77 -2.18 10.70 8.06
C ALA A 77 -3.28 11.74 7.78
N SER A 78 -3.96 12.24 8.82
CA SER A 78 -5.02 13.25 8.70
C SER A 78 -4.49 14.70 8.57
N MET A 79 -3.18 14.94 8.60
CA MET A 79 -2.60 16.30 8.62
C MET A 79 -2.13 16.85 7.26
N ASP A 80 -2.18 16.07 6.18
CA ASP A 80 -1.87 16.59 4.83
C ASP A 80 -3.11 17.19 4.15
N LYS A 81 -3.71 18.20 4.81
CA LYS A 81 -4.56 19.20 4.15
C LYS A 81 -4.47 20.55 4.85
N ILE A 82 -3.24 20.99 5.10
CA ILE A 82 -2.98 22.41 5.39
C ILE A 82 -2.49 23.03 4.08
N ASP A 83 -3.43 23.55 3.29
CA ASP A 83 -3.12 24.52 2.25
C ASP A 83 -2.65 25.81 2.94
N PRO A 84 -1.37 26.25 2.83
CA PRO A 84 -0.91 27.45 3.50
C PRO A 84 -1.28 28.73 2.74
N THR A 85 -2.17 28.69 1.75
CA THR A 85 -2.55 29.86 0.95
C THR A 85 -3.99 30.32 1.22
N GLN A 86 -4.29 30.62 2.48
CA GLN A 86 -5.33 31.62 2.80
C GLN A 86 -4.85 32.64 3.83
N THR A 87 -4.62 33.84 3.29
CA THR A 87 -4.92 35.15 3.88
C THR A 87 -4.10 35.63 5.09
N VAL A 88 -3.24 36.61 4.84
CA VAL A 88 -3.28 37.87 5.61
C VAL A 88 -2.95 39.03 4.67
N SER A 89 -3.99 39.77 4.30
CA SER A 89 -3.87 41.16 3.88
C SER A 89 -3.43 41.98 5.10
N GLY A 90 -2.36 42.75 4.93
CA GLY A 90 -1.89 43.79 5.85
C GLY A 90 -1.18 44.87 5.07
#